data_AF-A0A1M7IAX5-F1
#
_entry.id   AF-A0A1M7IAX5-F1
#
_cell.length_a   1.000
_cell.length_b   1.000
_cell.length_c   1.000
_cell.angle_alpha   90.00
_cell.angle_beta   90.00
_cell.angle_gamma   90.00
#
_symmetry.space_group_name_H-M   'P 1'
#
loop_
_entity.id
_entity.type
_entity.pdbx_description
1 polymer ?
#
loop_
_entity_poly.entity_id
_entity_poly.type
_entity_poly.pdbx_seq_one_letter_code
_entity_poly.pdbx_strand_id
1 'polypeptide(L)' 'MDREKLIDQVKDEYARIASSASQENHIQSTTKLTPEAYYEKLLSKAIDEINQGTFDDFKSGEQIVSAIANDKTLISN' A
#
# COMPACT_ATOMS: atom_id res chain seq x y z
N MET A 1 2.81 18.83 4.34
CA MET A 1 3.80 17.79 3.98
C MET A 1 3.68 17.58 2.49
N ASP A 2 4.77 17.42 1.73
CA ASP A 2 4.67 17.28 0.27
C ASP A 2 4.06 15.93 -0.09
N ARG A 3 2.99 15.94 -0.90
CA ARG A 3 2.32 14.70 -1.36
C ARG A 3 3.28 13.78 -2.11
N GLU A 4 4.21 14.35 -2.89
CA GLU A 4 5.28 13.59 -3.52
C GLU A 4 6.13 12.80 -2.51
N LYS A 5 6.45 13.42 -1.37
CA LYS A 5 7.20 12.78 -0.29
C LYS A 5 6.38 11.69 0.41
N LEU A 6 5.06 11.84 0.51
CA LEU A 6 4.17 10.79 1.01
C LEU A 6 4.11 9.61 0.03
N ILE A 7 3.95 9.89 -1.27
CA ILE A 7 3.93 8.89 -2.33
C ILE A 7 5.23 8.06 -2.32
N ASP A 8 6.39 8.70 -2.19
CA ASP A 8 7.67 8.01 -2.15
C ASP A 8 7.79 7.07 -0.95
N GLN A 9 7.39 7.53 0.24
CA GLN A 9 7.36 6.69 1.45
C GLN A 9 6.38 5.52 1.32
N VAL A 10 5.19 5.75 0.76
CA VAL A 10 4.19 4.69 0.55
C VAL A 10 4.68 3.65 -0.44
N LYS A 11 5.36 4.08 -1.52
CA LYS A 11 6.00 3.16 -2.49
C LYS A 11 7.05 2.28 -1.84
N ASP A 12 7.94 2.86 -1.03
CA ASP A 12 8.99 2.12 -0.34
C ASP A 12 8.39 1.07 0.62
N GLU A 13 7.39 1.45 1.40
CA GLU A 13 6.73 0.54 2.34
C GLU A 13 6.01 -0.60 1.62
N TYR A 14 5.25 -0.32 0.55
CA TYR A 14 4.60 -1.37 -0.23
C TYR A 14 5.60 -2.29 -0.92
N ALA A 15 6.73 -1.78 -1.42
CA ALA A 15 7.79 -2.59 -2.00
C ALA A 15 8.40 -3.54 -0.94
N ARG A 16 8.62 -3.04 0.28
CA ARG A 16 9.14 -3.82 1.41
C ARG A 16 8.16 -4.91 1.85
N ILE A 17 6.86 -4.58 1.93
CA ILE A 17 5.80 -5.54 2.26
C ILE A 17 5.69 -6.60 1.15
N ALA A 18 5.67 -6.20 -0.13
CA ALA A 18 5.58 -7.13 -1.25
C ALA A 18 6.77 -8.09 -1.28
N SER A 19 7.98 -7.59 -1.03
CA SER A 19 9.21 -8.40 -0.94
C SER A 19 9.20 -9.36 0.26
N SER A 20 8.71 -8.90 1.41
CA SER A 20 8.58 -9.75 2.60
C SER A 20 7.50 -10.80 2.42
N ALA A 21 6.35 -10.40 1.86
CA ALA A 21 5.22 -11.27 1.59
C ALA A 21 5.52 -12.27 0.48
N SER A 22 6.28 -11.93 -0.57
CA SER A 22 6.68 -12.90 -1.60
C SER A 22 7.61 -13.98 -1.04
N GLN A 23 8.47 -13.62 -0.08
CA GLN A 23 9.33 -14.56 0.63
C GLN A 23 8.52 -15.48 1.56
N GLU A 24 7.50 -14.96 2.25
CA GLU A 24 6.64 -15.71 3.18
C GLU A 24 5.55 -16.54 2.47
N ASN A 25 4.94 -16.01 1.40
CA ASN A 25 3.84 -16.64 0.66
C ASN A 25 4.30 -17.76 -0.29
N HIS A 26 5.61 -18.01 -0.41
CA HIS A 26 6.14 -19.19 -1.09
C HIS A 26 5.63 -20.51 -0.47
N ILE A 27 4.98 -20.44 0.70
CA ILE A 27 4.41 -21.58 1.44
C ILE A 27 2.88 -21.75 1.20
N GLN A 28 2.13 -20.74 0.73
CA GLN A 28 0.65 -20.80 0.68
C GLN A 28 0.06 -20.43 -0.70
N SER A 29 0.29 -21.27 -1.71
CA SER A 29 -0.40 -21.17 -3.01
C SER A 29 -1.80 -21.77 -2.96
N THR A 30 -2.79 -21.01 -2.48
CA THR A 30 -4.23 -21.31 -2.71
C THR A 30 -5.04 -20.13 -3.27
N THR A 31 -4.43 -18.95 -3.41
CA THR A 31 -5.07 -17.76 -3.99
C THR A 31 -4.46 -17.47 -5.36
N LYS A 32 -5.29 -17.33 -6.40
CA LYS A 32 -4.88 -17.11 -7.81
C LYS A 32 -4.14 -15.78 -8.08
N LEU A 33 -3.79 -15.01 -7.04
CA LEU A 33 -3.18 -13.70 -7.15
C LEU A 33 -1.81 -13.74 -6.46
N THR A 34 -0.76 -13.36 -7.18
CA THR A 34 0.57 -13.23 -6.57
C THR A 34 0.55 -12.07 -5.56
N PRO A 35 1.32 -12.16 -4.46
CA PRO A 35 1.44 -11.08 -3.49
C PRO A 35 1.89 -9.78 -4.15
N GLU A 36 2.78 -9.84 -5.14
CA GLU A 36 3.22 -8.68 -5.92
C GLU A 36 2.04 -7.96 -6.60
N ALA A 37 1.22 -8.68 -7.37
CA ALA A 37 0.07 -8.09 -8.06
C ALA A 37 -1.01 -7.57 -7.09
N TYR A 38 -1.11 -8.17 -5.91
CA TYR A 38 -1.98 -7.68 -4.85
C TYR A 38 -1.50 -6.31 -4.33
N TYR A 39 -0.24 -6.20 -3.92
CA TYR A 39 0.31 -4.96 -3.36
C TYR A 39 0.45 -3.85 -4.40
N GLU A 40 0.73 -4.18 -5.66
CA GLU A 40 0.81 -3.19 -6.74
C GLU A 40 -0.54 -2.50 -6.97
N LYS A 41 -1.65 -3.25 -6.92
CA LYS A 41 -3.01 -2.68 -6.97
C LYS A 41 -3.31 -1.78 -5.79
N LEU A 42 -2.92 -2.18 -4.58
CA LEU A 42 -3.13 -1.37 -3.38
C LEU A 42 -2.30 -0.08 -3.45
N LEU A 43 -1.04 -0.17 -3.88
CA LEU A 43 -0.15 0.97 -4.06
C LEU A 43 -0.72 1.97 -5.05
N SER A 44 -1.19 1.50 -6.21
CA SER A 44 -1.79 2.38 -7.22
C SER A 44 -3.01 3.13 -6.67
N LYS A 45 -3.88 2.46 -5.91
CA LYS A 45 -5.05 3.10 -5.28
C LYS A 45 -4.64 4.05 -4.15
N ALA A 46 -3.67 3.68 -3.32
CA ALA A 46 -3.13 4.54 -2.28
C ALA A 46 -2.57 5.84 -2.87
N ILE A 47 -1.80 5.75 -3.97
CA ILE A 47 -1.27 6.94 -4.67
C ILE A 47 -2.41 7.82 -5.18
N ASP A 48 -3.46 7.24 -5.78
CA ASP A 48 -4.61 8.01 -6.27
C ASP A 48 -5.29 8.78 -5.13
N GLU A 49 -5.61 8.11 -4.03
CA GLU A 49 -6.20 8.69 -2.83
C GLU A 49 -5.29 9.75 -2.16
N ILE A 50 -3.96 9.58 -2.18
CA ILE A 50 -3.01 10.62 -1.73
C ILE A 50 -3.13 11.86 -2.61
N ASN A 51 -3.24 11.69 -3.93
CA ASN A 51 -3.40 12.80 -4.86
C ASN A 51 -4.77 13.49 -4.71
N GLN A 52 -5.82 12.72 -4.38
CA GLN A 52 -7.15 13.26 -4.07
C GLN A 52 -7.20 14.02 -2.73
N GLY A 53 -6.23 13.77 -1.84
CA GLY A 53 -6.16 14.39 -0.52
C GLY A 53 -6.86 13.59 0.58
N THR A 54 -7.27 12.34 0.32
CA THR A 54 -7.87 11.46 1.33
C THR A 54 -6.94 11.24 2.52
N PHE A 55 -5.63 11.26 2.30
CA PHE A 55 -4.63 11.06 3.33
C PHE A 55 -3.94 12.35 3.82
N ASP A 56 -4.51 13.54 3.58
CA ASP A 56 -3.90 14.81 3.99
C ASP A 56 -3.79 14.93 5.53
N ASP A 57 -4.65 14.21 6.28
CA ASP A 57 -4.59 14.07 7.74
C ASP A 57 -3.40 13.24 8.25
N PHE A 58 -2.73 12.47 7.38
CA PHE A 58 -1.63 11.59 7.77
C PHE A 58 -0.28 12.28 7.72
N LYS A 59 0.59 11.94 8.68
CA LYS A 59 1.91 12.57 8.81
C LYS A 59 3.05 11.78 8.16
N SER A 60 2.83 10.54 7.74
CA SER A 60 3.87 9.69 7.12
C SER A 60 3.26 8.64 6.21
N GLY A 61 4.03 8.16 5.24
CA GLY A 61 3.60 7.07 4.36
C GLY A 61 3.33 5.78 5.12
N GLU A 62 4.12 5.47 6.14
CA GLU A 62 3.92 4.33 7.05
C GLU A 62 2.52 4.34 7.69
N GLN A 63 2.03 5.50 8.15
CA GLN A 63 0.70 5.59 8.75
C GLN A 63 -0.40 5.33 7.72
N ILE A 64 -0.22 5.78 6.48
CA ILE A 64 -1.16 5.54 5.37
C ILE A 64 -1.23 4.04 5.08
N VAL A 65 -0.08 3.39 4.89
CA VAL A 65 -0.02 1.95 4.61
C VAL A 65 -0.59 1.14 5.78
N SER A 66 -0.28 1.51 7.01
CA SER A 66 -0.83 0.89 8.21
C SER A 66 -2.36 1.06 8.29
N ALA A 67 -2.87 2.25 8.02
CA ALA A 67 -4.30 2.53 7.99
C ALA A 67 -5.02 1.72 6.89
N ILE A 68 -4.46 1.65 5.69
CA ILE A 68 -5.01 0.85 4.58
C ILE A 68 -4.98 -0.65 4.91
N ALA A 69 -3.90 -1.13 5.55
CA ALA A 69 -3.79 -2.52 5.96
C ALA A 69 -4.84 -2.89 7.02
N ASN A 70 -5.17 -1.94 7.91
CA ASN A 70 -6.20 -2.08 8.93
C ASN A 70 -7.61 -1.97 8.33
N ASP A 71 -7.80 -0.98 7.45
CA ASP A 71 -9.05 -0.63 6.82
C ASP A 71 -8.88 -0.53 5.29
N LYS A 72 -9.20 -1.63 4.61
CA LYS A 72 -9.11 -1.70 3.14
C LYS A 72 -10.16 -0.84 2.44
N THR A 73 -11.18 -0.35 3.15
CA THR A 73 -12.25 0.46 2.54
C THR A 73 -11.73 1.82 2.08
N LEU A 74 -10.66 2.31 2.73
CA LEU A 74 -9.94 3.55 2.39
C LEU A 74 -9.48 3.62 0.93
N ILE A 75 -9.27 2.48 0.28
CA ILE A 75 -8.81 2.40 -1.12
C ILE A 75 -9.73 1.52 -1.97
N SER A 76 -10.88 1.08 -1.46
CA SER A 76 -11.77 0.16 -2.17
C SER A 76 -12.71 0.83 -3.18
N ASN A 77 -12.72 2.17 -3.26
CA ASN A 77 -13.62 2.93 -4.15
C ASN A 77 -13.20 2.83 -5.63
#